data_AF-A0A852ATD3-F1
#
_entry.id   AF-A0A852ATD3-F1
#
_cell.length_a   1.000
_cell.length_b   1.000
_cell.length_c   1.000
_cell.angle_alpha   90.00
_cell.angle_beta   90.00
_cell.angle_gamma   90.00
#
_symmetry.space_group_name_H-M   'P 1'
#
loop_
_entity.id
_entity.type
_entity.pdbx_description
1 polymer ?
#
loop_
_entity_poly.entity_id
_entity_poly.type
_entity_poly.pdbx_seq_one_letter_code
_entity_poly.pdbx_strand_id
1 'polypeptide(L)'
;QVRKAVQQEGFIRRKRGYRDINDIDINMNDPLFTKQWYLINTGQADGTPGLDLNVAEAWELGYTGKGVTIGIMDDGIDYLHPDLASNYNAKASYDFSSNDPYPYPRYTDDWFNSHGTRCAGEVSAAANNNICGVGVAYNSKVAGIRMLDQPFMTDIIEASSISHMPQVIDIYSASWGPTDNGKTVDGPRELTLQAMADGVNKGRGGKGSIYVWASGDGGSYDDCNCDGYASSMWTISINSAINDGRTALYDESCSSTLASTFSNGRKRNPEAGVATTDLYGNCTLRHSGTSAAAPEAAGVFALALEANLHLTWRDMQHLTVLTSKRNQLHDEVHRWRRNGVGLEFNHLFGYGVLDAGAMVKMAKDWKTVPERFHCVGGSIQEPEKIPPTGKLFLTLTTDACEGKENFVRYLEHVQAVITVNSTRRGDLNINMTSPMGTKSILLSRRPRDDDSKVGFDKWPFMTTHTWGEDPRGTWALEIGFVGSQPQRGVLKEWTLMLHGTQSAPYIDQIVKDYQSKLAMSKKEELEEELDEAVERSLKSILSKK
;
A
#
# COMPACT_ATOMS: atom_id res chain seq x y z
N GLN A 1 53.17 -19.71 -32.65
CA GLN A 1 53.49 -18.70 -31.61
C GLN A 1 52.58 -17.50 -31.79
N VAL A 2 51.63 -17.29 -30.87
CA VAL A 2 50.82 -16.07 -30.83
C VAL A 2 51.74 -14.92 -30.40
N ARG A 3 51.88 -13.89 -31.24
CA ARG A 3 52.87 -12.80 -31.04
C ARG A 3 52.34 -11.57 -30.29
N LYS A 4 51.04 -11.53 -29.97
CA LYS A 4 50.46 -10.54 -29.05
C LYS A 4 49.04 -10.96 -28.66
N ALA A 5 48.76 -10.97 -27.35
CA ALA A 5 47.40 -10.93 -26.81
C ALA A 5 47.24 -9.55 -26.16
N VAL A 6 46.24 -8.79 -26.58
CA VAL A 6 45.87 -7.54 -25.91
C VAL A 6 44.70 -7.89 -25.00
N GLN A 7 44.92 -7.81 -23.69
CA GLN A 7 43.85 -7.90 -22.72
C GLN A 7 42.97 -6.65 -22.88
N GLN A 8 41.73 -6.84 -23.31
CA GLN A 8 40.75 -5.76 -23.23
C GLN A 8 40.49 -5.50 -21.75
N GLU A 9 40.54 -4.23 -21.32
CA GLU A 9 40.03 -3.84 -20.01
C GLU A 9 38.59 -4.34 -19.92
N GLY A 10 38.31 -5.21 -18.95
CA GLY A 10 36.99 -5.73 -18.75
C GLY A 10 36.06 -4.56 -18.45
N PHE A 11 35.05 -4.34 -19.30
CA PHE A 11 33.95 -3.46 -18.95
C PHE A 11 33.35 -3.98 -17.65
N ILE A 12 33.47 -3.22 -16.56
CA ILE A 12 32.77 -3.51 -15.31
C ILE A 12 31.29 -3.46 -15.64
N ARG A 13 30.64 -4.63 -15.65
CA ARG A 13 29.18 -4.73 -15.73
C ARG A 13 28.61 -4.23 -14.41
N ARG A 14 28.40 -2.92 -14.29
CA ARG A 14 27.54 -2.37 -13.23
C ARG A 14 26.10 -2.69 -13.62
N LYS A 15 25.37 -3.41 -12.75
CA LYS A 15 23.95 -3.68 -12.98
C LYS A 15 23.23 -2.32 -13.06
N ARG A 16 22.52 -2.03 -14.15
CA ARG A 16 21.77 -0.77 -14.29
C ARG A 16 20.76 -0.68 -13.15
N GLY A 17 20.73 0.47 -12.46
CA GLY A 17 19.92 0.68 -11.26
C GLY A 17 20.55 0.21 -9.94
N TYR A 18 21.80 -0.30 -9.95
CA TYR A 18 22.58 -0.56 -8.73
C TYR A 18 23.49 0.63 -8.44
N ARG A 19 23.12 1.42 -7.43
CA ARG A 19 23.98 2.43 -6.83
C ARG A 19 24.92 1.76 -5.83
N ASP A 20 26.20 2.07 -5.93
CA ASP A 20 27.17 1.57 -4.95
C ASP A 20 26.98 2.42 -3.71
N ILE A 21 26.86 1.77 -2.56
CA ILE A 21 26.65 2.46 -1.30
C ILE A 21 27.80 3.42 -0.97
N ASN A 22 29.00 3.13 -1.48
CA ASN A 22 30.18 3.98 -1.34
C ASN A 22 30.10 5.27 -2.18
N ASP A 23 29.15 5.37 -3.12
CA ASP A 23 28.90 6.55 -3.96
C ASP A 23 27.75 7.43 -3.41
N ILE A 24 27.23 7.17 -2.21
CA ILE A 24 26.22 8.00 -1.55
C ILE A 24 26.93 9.08 -0.71
N ASP A 25 26.92 10.33 -1.17
CA ASP A 25 27.54 11.47 -0.48
C ASP A 25 26.47 12.32 0.24
N ILE A 26 25.71 11.66 1.12
CA ILE A 26 24.71 12.33 1.98
C ILE A 26 25.17 12.22 3.42
N ASN A 27 25.55 13.37 3.98
CA ASN A 27 25.96 13.48 5.36
C ASN A 27 25.07 14.50 6.07
N MET A 28 24.30 14.02 7.04
CA MET A 28 23.45 14.84 7.90
C MET A 28 24.07 14.89 9.30
N ASN A 29 24.03 16.06 9.94
CA ASN A 29 24.64 16.22 11.28
C ASN A 29 23.79 15.63 12.43
N ASP A 30 22.62 15.07 12.10
CA ASP A 30 21.65 14.58 13.07
C ASP A 30 22.12 13.25 13.73
N PRO A 31 22.16 13.16 15.07
CA PRO A 31 22.82 12.07 15.79
C PRO A 31 22.33 10.64 15.45
N LEU A 32 21.06 10.48 15.13
CA LEU A 32 20.42 9.20 14.81
C LEU A 32 20.42 8.88 13.32
N PHE A 33 20.88 9.79 12.44
CA PHE A 33 20.87 9.56 10.99
C PHE A 33 21.62 8.28 10.61
N THR A 34 22.76 8.02 11.25
CA THR A 34 23.55 6.78 11.06
C THR A 34 22.82 5.50 11.52
N LYS A 35 21.76 5.63 12.32
CA LYS A 35 20.91 4.53 12.80
C LYS A 35 19.63 4.36 11.97
N GLN A 36 19.26 5.33 11.14
CA GLN A 36 18.10 5.26 10.23
C GLN A 36 18.39 4.40 9.00
N TRP A 37 18.56 3.10 9.23
CA TRP A 37 18.91 2.13 8.21
C TRP A 37 17.86 2.04 7.08
N TYR A 38 16.59 2.35 7.37
CA TYR A 38 15.52 2.40 6.36
C TYR A 38 15.69 3.54 5.35
N LEU A 39 16.46 4.59 5.69
CA LEU A 39 16.82 5.67 4.78
C LEU A 39 18.06 5.30 3.95
N ILE A 40 19.12 4.83 4.62
CA ILE A 40 20.38 4.40 3.99
C ILE A 40 20.91 3.18 4.74
N ASN A 41 20.78 2.00 4.15
CA ASN A 41 21.22 0.75 4.76
C ASN A 41 22.64 0.41 4.31
N THR A 42 23.63 0.75 5.12
CA THR A 42 25.05 0.41 4.91
C THR A 42 25.43 -0.97 5.48
N GLY A 43 24.45 -1.77 5.91
CA GLY A 43 24.65 -3.00 6.67
C GLY A 43 24.75 -2.78 8.19
N GLN A 44 24.38 -1.59 8.67
CA GLN A 44 24.28 -1.31 10.09
C GLN A 44 23.18 -2.18 10.73
N ALA A 45 23.33 -2.45 12.02
CA ALA A 45 22.36 -3.24 12.80
C ALA A 45 22.02 -4.64 12.23
N ASP A 46 22.98 -5.31 11.58
CA ASP A 46 22.81 -6.58 10.84
C ASP A 46 21.88 -6.47 9.61
N GLY A 47 21.68 -5.26 9.08
CA GLY A 47 20.88 -5.01 7.89
C GLY A 47 21.54 -5.51 6.60
N THR A 48 20.75 -5.61 5.54
CA THR A 48 21.24 -5.94 4.21
C THR A 48 21.57 -4.67 3.42
N PRO A 49 22.83 -4.44 3.01
CA PRO A 49 23.19 -3.21 2.32
C PRO A 49 22.35 -2.90 1.07
N GLY A 50 21.89 -1.65 0.96
CA GLY A 50 21.02 -1.17 -0.12
C GLY A 50 19.58 -1.71 -0.09
N LEU A 51 19.18 -2.40 1.00
CA LEU A 51 17.79 -2.65 1.32
C LEU A 51 17.29 -1.50 2.23
N ASP A 52 16.94 -0.40 1.56
CA ASP A 52 16.43 0.84 2.12
C ASP A 52 15.43 1.46 1.12
N LEU A 53 14.82 2.60 1.48
CA LEU A 53 13.83 3.30 0.67
C LEU A 53 14.44 4.01 -0.55
N ASN A 54 15.77 3.98 -0.73
CA ASN A 54 16.49 4.71 -1.76
C ASN A 54 16.17 6.23 -1.77
N VAL A 55 15.96 6.82 -0.57
CA VAL A 55 15.65 8.26 -0.41
C VAL A 55 16.82 9.15 -0.80
N ALA A 56 18.04 8.65 -0.68
CA ALA A 56 19.24 9.38 -1.08
C ALA A 56 19.18 9.83 -2.54
N GLU A 57 18.67 8.98 -3.43
CA GLU A 57 18.50 9.33 -4.84
C GLU A 57 17.42 10.39 -5.07
N ALA A 58 16.34 10.40 -4.29
CA ALA A 58 15.33 11.46 -4.35
C ALA A 58 15.88 12.80 -3.85
N TRP A 59 16.63 12.78 -2.74
CA TRP A 59 17.21 13.98 -2.13
C TRP A 59 18.28 14.63 -3.04
N GLU A 60 19.11 13.85 -3.71
CA GLU A 60 20.09 14.38 -4.67
C GLU A 60 19.46 14.97 -5.93
N LEU A 61 18.26 14.49 -6.30
CA LEU A 61 17.45 15.12 -7.34
C LEU A 61 16.78 16.42 -6.87
N GLY A 62 16.93 16.78 -5.59
CA GLY A 62 16.44 18.01 -4.99
C GLY A 62 15.05 17.92 -4.37
N TYR A 63 14.48 16.72 -4.25
CA TYR A 63 13.14 16.52 -3.68
C TYR A 63 13.25 16.12 -2.22
N THR A 64 12.59 16.87 -1.35
CA THR A 64 12.71 16.79 0.11
C THR A 64 11.34 16.89 0.82
N GLY A 65 10.25 16.87 0.06
CA GLY A 65 8.86 16.97 0.51
C GLY A 65 8.31 18.40 0.50
N LYS A 66 9.05 19.37 -0.03
CA LYS A 66 8.74 20.79 0.13
C LYS A 66 7.38 21.12 -0.49
N GLY A 67 6.55 21.83 0.28
CA GLY A 67 5.23 22.29 -0.17
C GLY A 67 4.12 21.25 -0.08
N VAL A 68 4.42 20.04 0.39
CA VAL A 68 3.43 18.99 0.68
C VAL A 68 3.08 19.00 2.17
N THR A 69 1.81 18.82 2.52
CA THR A 69 1.38 18.64 3.92
C THR A 69 0.87 17.22 4.16
N ILE A 70 1.44 16.54 5.16
CA ILE A 70 1.00 15.22 5.63
C ILE A 70 0.24 15.37 6.96
N GLY A 71 -0.96 14.81 7.05
CA GLY A 71 -1.72 14.70 8.30
C GLY A 71 -1.54 13.33 8.94
N ILE A 72 -1.07 13.29 10.19
CA ILE A 72 -0.97 12.06 10.99
C ILE A 72 -2.26 11.93 11.81
N MET A 73 -3.09 10.93 11.46
CA MET A 73 -4.36 10.66 12.14
C MET A 73 -4.12 9.65 13.26
N ASP A 74 -3.94 10.13 14.49
CA ASP A 74 -3.40 9.31 15.58
C ASP A 74 -3.77 9.84 16.98
N ASP A 75 -2.93 9.59 17.98
CA ASP A 75 -3.05 9.98 19.39
C ASP A 75 -2.59 11.42 19.70
N GLY A 76 -2.02 12.10 18.70
CA GLY A 76 -1.53 13.48 18.74
C GLY A 76 -0.10 13.62 18.24
N ILE A 77 0.38 14.86 18.11
CA ILE A 77 1.77 15.16 17.79
C ILE A 77 2.31 16.17 18.79
N ASP A 78 3.45 15.87 19.40
CA ASP A 78 4.26 16.84 20.13
C ASP A 78 4.84 17.86 19.14
N TYR A 79 4.01 18.83 18.74
CA TYR A 79 4.38 19.88 17.79
C TYR A 79 5.38 20.89 18.39
N LEU A 80 5.72 20.77 19.67
CA LEU A 80 6.78 21.51 20.33
C LEU A 80 8.12 20.77 20.30
N HIS A 81 8.13 19.50 19.86
CA HIS A 81 9.34 18.73 19.66
C HIS A 81 10.31 19.52 18.78
N PRO A 82 11.58 19.72 19.21
CA PRO A 82 12.50 20.61 18.52
C PRO A 82 12.83 20.16 17.08
N ASP A 83 12.62 18.87 16.80
CA ASP A 83 12.79 18.28 15.48
C ASP A 83 11.52 18.35 14.58
N LEU A 84 10.35 18.70 15.13
CA LEU A 84 9.09 18.82 14.39
C LEU A 84 8.59 20.27 14.28
N ALA A 85 8.93 21.13 15.24
CA ALA A 85 8.34 22.46 15.40
C ALA A 85 8.48 23.34 14.15
N SER A 86 9.58 23.23 13.41
CA SER A 86 9.80 23.99 12.16
C SER A 86 8.93 23.50 10.98
N ASN A 87 8.53 22.23 11.01
CA ASN A 87 7.72 21.57 9.99
C ASN A 87 6.25 21.42 10.38
N TYR A 88 5.87 21.76 11.62
CA TYR A 88 4.48 21.72 12.05
C TYR A 88 3.57 22.69 11.28
N ASN A 89 2.39 22.19 10.88
CA ASN A 89 1.34 22.96 10.23
C ASN A 89 0.12 23.09 11.14
N ALA A 90 0.11 24.14 11.96
CA ALA A 90 -0.99 24.45 12.88
C ALA A 90 -2.34 24.62 12.17
N LYS A 91 -2.36 25.18 10.95
CA LYS A 91 -3.60 25.45 10.20
C LYS A 91 -4.32 24.15 9.80
N ALA A 92 -3.56 23.09 9.53
CA ALA A 92 -4.09 21.81 9.10
C ALA A 92 -4.24 20.80 10.26
N SER A 93 -3.99 21.23 11.48
CA SER A 93 -4.00 20.39 12.67
C SER A 93 -5.27 20.58 13.48
N TYR A 94 -5.75 19.52 14.13
CA TYR A 94 -6.93 19.58 14.99
C TYR A 94 -6.96 18.43 16.00
N ASP A 95 -7.54 18.69 17.16
CA ASP A 95 -7.82 17.69 18.18
C ASP A 95 -9.32 17.38 18.21
N PHE A 96 -9.70 16.23 17.66
CA PHE A 96 -11.06 15.71 17.71
C PHE A 96 -11.40 15.04 19.04
N SER A 97 -10.40 14.61 19.82
CA SER A 97 -10.60 14.04 21.16
C SER A 97 -11.00 15.12 22.18
N SER A 98 -10.39 16.30 22.12
CA SER A 98 -10.70 17.45 23.01
C SER A 98 -11.57 18.52 22.36
N ASN A 99 -11.78 18.43 21.04
CA ASN A 99 -12.49 19.41 20.21
C ASN A 99 -11.88 20.82 20.28
N ASP A 100 -10.59 20.92 19.99
CA ASP A 100 -9.83 22.17 19.97
C ASP A 100 -8.69 22.12 18.92
N PRO A 101 -8.00 23.24 18.60
CA PRO A 101 -6.99 23.26 17.54
C PRO A 101 -5.61 22.72 17.95
N TYR A 102 -5.44 22.17 19.15
CA TYR A 102 -4.15 21.78 19.72
C TYR A 102 -4.04 20.25 19.86
N PRO A 103 -3.54 19.52 18.84
CA PRO A 103 -3.41 18.06 18.88
C PRO A 103 -2.22 17.59 19.73
N TYR A 104 -1.90 18.31 20.81
CA TYR A 104 -0.78 17.95 21.68
C TYR A 104 -1.14 16.68 22.45
N PRO A 105 -0.27 15.65 22.48
CA PRO A 105 -0.52 14.41 23.21
C PRO A 105 -0.80 14.68 24.68
N ARG A 106 -1.88 14.11 25.20
CA ARG A 106 -2.15 14.15 26.63
C ARG A 106 -1.10 13.33 27.35
N TYR A 107 -0.52 13.91 28.40
CA TYR A 107 0.46 13.21 29.22
C TYR A 107 -0.14 11.97 29.89
N THR A 108 0.57 10.85 29.80
CA THR A 108 0.32 9.60 30.54
C THR A 108 1.64 9.04 31.06
N ASP A 109 1.61 8.34 32.20
CA ASP A 109 2.81 7.80 32.85
C ASP A 109 3.48 6.64 32.08
N ASP A 110 2.79 6.09 31.08
CA ASP A 110 3.18 4.92 30.30
C ASP A 110 3.54 5.25 28.84
N TRP A 111 3.64 6.54 28.48
CA TRP A 111 3.90 6.98 27.09
C TRP A 111 2.89 6.44 26.08
N PHE A 112 1.66 6.18 26.52
CA PHE A 112 0.58 5.65 25.68
C PHE A 112 0.36 6.50 24.43
N ASN A 113 0.35 7.83 24.57
CA ASN A 113 0.10 8.77 23.47
C ASN A 113 1.39 9.19 22.71
N SER A 114 2.37 8.29 22.57
CA SER A 114 3.63 8.61 21.88
C SER A 114 3.62 8.30 20.38
N HIS A 115 2.57 7.63 19.91
CA HIS A 115 2.56 6.96 18.63
C HIS A 115 2.58 7.97 17.47
N GLY A 116 1.66 8.93 17.45
CA GLY A 116 1.59 9.95 16.40
C GLY A 116 2.83 10.85 16.33
N THR A 117 3.49 11.11 17.46
CA THR A 117 4.76 11.86 17.48
C THR A 117 5.91 11.08 16.83
N ARG A 118 5.95 9.75 17.02
CA ARG A 118 6.95 8.89 16.37
C ARG A 118 6.73 8.82 14.86
N CYS A 119 5.48 8.61 14.44
CA CYS A 119 5.08 8.63 13.04
C CYS A 119 5.39 9.98 12.36
N ALA A 120 5.15 11.10 13.05
CA ALA A 120 5.45 12.43 12.53
C ALA A 120 6.95 12.64 12.25
N GLY A 121 7.82 12.11 13.10
CA GLY A 121 9.28 12.19 12.92
C GLY A 121 9.77 11.41 11.71
N GLU A 122 9.21 10.23 11.43
CA GLU A 122 9.58 9.43 10.26
C GLU A 122 9.32 10.18 8.95
N VAL A 123 8.25 10.99 8.92
CA VAL A 123 7.88 11.77 7.75
C VAL A 123 8.66 13.08 7.68
N SER A 124 8.65 13.88 8.76
CA SER A 124 8.97 15.31 8.71
C SER A 124 9.88 15.80 9.84
N ALA A 125 10.63 14.92 10.51
CA ALA A 125 11.76 15.36 11.32
C ALA A 125 12.71 16.23 10.48
N ALA A 126 13.11 17.37 11.02
CA ALA A 126 13.94 18.33 10.31
C ALA A 126 15.36 17.77 10.11
N ALA A 127 16.00 18.17 9.01
CA ALA A 127 17.37 17.76 8.74
C ALA A 127 18.38 18.83 9.20
N ASN A 128 19.59 18.38 9.53
CA ASN A 128 20.76 19.20 9.82
C ASN A 128 20.60 20.15 11.02
N ASN A 129 19.85 19.75 12.05
CA ASN A 129 19.61 20.56 13.24
C ASN A 129 20.31 20.01 14.50
N ASN A 130 21.08 18.92 14.39
CA ASN A 130 21.75 18.18 15.46
C ASN A 130 20.79 17.56 16.50
N ILE A 131 19.54 17.29 16.12
CA ILE A 131 18.51 16.71 16.98
C ILE A 131 18.05 15.40 16.35
N CYS A 132 17.83 14.37 17.16
CA CYS A 132 17.31 13.07 16.74
C CYS A 132 17.85 12.60 15.37
N GLY A 133 16.99 12.46 14.36
CA GLY A 133 17.29 11.94 13.04
C GLY A 133 16.70 12.83 11.96
N VAL A 134 16.32 12.24 10.82
CA VAL A 134 15.82 12.98 9.65
C VAL A 134 14.56 12.32 9.10
N GLY A 135 13.53 13.09 8.79
CA GLY A 135 12.33 12.56 8.14
C GLY A 135 12.61 12.19 6.67
N VAL A 136 11.88 11.21 6.14
CA VAL A 136 11.93 10.86 4.70
C VAL A 136 11.72 12.10 3.82
N ALA A 137 10.79 12.95 4.23
CA ALA A 137 10.41 14.21 3.61
C ALA A 137 10.69 15.39 4.56
N TYR A 138 11.95 15.57 4.97
CA TYR A 138 12.37 16.52 6.01
C TYR A 138 12.05 18.02 5.75
N ASN A 139 11.58 18.42 4.57
CA ASN A 139 11.08 19.77 4.27
C ASN A 139 9.56 19.82 4.01
N SER A 140 8.85 18.70 4.14
CA SER A 140 7.38 18.73 4.12
C SER A 140 6.83 19.35 5.39
N LYS A 141 5.54 19.65 5.35
CA LYS A 141 4.79 20.04 6.54
C LYS A 141 4.07 18.84 7.14
N VAL A 142 3.97 18.82 8.46
CA VAL A 142 3.24 17.78 9.20
C VAL A 142 2.13 18.40 10.04
N ALA A 143 0.94 17.82 9.96
CA ALA A 143 -0.22 18.20 10.74
C ALA A 143 -0.63 17.06 11.67
N GLY A 144 -1.04 17.39 12.89
CA GLY A 144 -1.55 16.42 13.86
C GLY A 144 -3.06 16.40 13.84
N ILE A 145 -3.65 15.22 13.64
CA ILE A 145 -5.09 14.98 13.75
C ILE A 145 -5.27 14.02 14.93
N ARG A 146 -5.45 14.59 16.14
CA ARG A 146 -5.61 13.80 17.36
C ARG A 146 -7.03 13.28 17.44
N MET A 147 -7.20 11.97 17.35
CA MET A 147 -8.49 11.31 17.33
C MET A 147 -8.52 9.97 18.06
N LEU A 148 -7.37 9.35 18.34
CA LEU A 148 -7.31 8.04 19.01
C LEU A 148 -7.37 8.10 20.54
N ASP A 149 -6.99 9.21 21.17
CA ASP A 149 -7.03 9.34 22.64
C ASP A 149 -8.44 9.70 23.13
N GLN A 150 -9.35 8.73 23.06
CA GLN A 150 -10.72 8.86 23.56
C GLN A 150 -11.32 7.50 23.94
N PRO A 151 -12.35 7.47 24.82
CA PRO A 151 -12.89 6.21 25.34
C PRO A 151 -13.54 5.31 24.28
N PHE A 152 -14.14 5.90 23.24
CA PHE A 152 -14.81 5.16 22.16
C PHE A 152 -14.62 5.89 20.83
N MET A 153 -14.21 5.16 19.81
CA MET A 153 -14.23 5.67 18.44
C MET A 153 -15.66 5.65 17.89
N THR A 154 -16.03 6.70 17.15
CA THR A 154 -17.34 6.80 16.50
C THR A 154 -17.16 7.16 15.04
N ASP A 155 -18.13 6.72 14.20
CA ASP A 155 -18.13 6.99 12.76
C ASP A 155 -18.00 8.49 12.43
N ILE A 156 -18.61 9.37 13.23
CA ILE A 156 -18.50 10.81 13.02
C ILE A 156 -17.09 11.35 13.26
N ILE A 157 -16.34 10.79 14.22
CA ILE A 157 -14.97 11.22 14.52
C ILE A 157 -14.01 10.70 13.46
N GLU A 158 -14.16 9.44 13.04
CA GLU A 158 -13.44 8.86 11.91
C GLU A 158 -13.68 9.69 10.64
N ALA A 159 -14.94 9.92 10.27
CA ALA A 159 -15.31 10.72 9.11
C ALA A 159 -14.77 12.16 9.16
N SER A 160 -14.86 12.82 10.32
CA SER A 160 -14.36 14.19 10.50
C SER A 160 -12.84 14.27 10.43
N SER A 161 -12.14 13.26 10.93
CA SER A 161 -10.67 13.17 10.88
C SER A 161 -10.18 12.93 9.45
N ILE A 162 -10.76 11.95 8.76
CA ILE A 162 -10.43 11.62 7.36
C ILE A 162 -10.70 12.79 6.41
N SER A 163 -11.79 13.52 6.63
CA SER A 163 -12.16 14.67 5.80
C SER A 163 -11.62 16.01 6.31
N HIS A 164 -10.68 16.01 7.27
CA HIS A 164 -10.15 17.25 7.83
C HIS A 164 -9.28 18.00 6.82
N MET A 165 -9.67 19.21 6.42
CA MET A 165 -8.85 20.13 5.59
C MET A 165 -8.28 19.52 4.28
N PRO A 166 -9.10 18.87 3.42
CA PRO A 166 -8.63 18.09 2.27
C PRO A 166 -8.10 18.94 1.12
N GLN A 167 -8.16 20.27 1.23
CA GLN A 167 -7.56 21.20 0.28
C GLN A 167 -6.19 21.72 0.76
N VAL A 168 -5.78 21.39 1.99
CA VAL A 168 -4.51 21.79 2.59
C VAL A 168 -3.65 20.56 2.90
N ILE A 169 -4.26 19.48 3.37
CA ILE A 169 -3.59 18.19 3.59
C ILE A 169 -3.58 17.43 2.27
N ASP A 170 -2.39 16.99 1.85
CA ASP A 170 -2.21 16.19 0.65
C ASP A 170 -2.32 14.69 0.94
N ILE A 171 -1.67 14.27 2.01
CA ILE A 171 -1.51 12.86 2.40
C ILE A 171 -1.99 12.69 3.84
N TYR A 172 -2.80 11.67 4.08
CA TYR A 172 -3.26 11.28 5.40
C TYR A 172 -2.61 9.94 5.73
N SER A 173 -1.86 9.87 6.81
CA SER A 173 -1.24 8.64 7.30
C SER A 173 -2.01 8.15 8.51
N ALA A 174 -2.41 6.88 8.49
CA ALA A 174 -3.11 6.21 9.56
C ALA A 174 -2.56 4.81 9.81
N SER A 175 -2.51 4.47 11.09
CA SER A 175 -2.04 3.16 11.57
C SER A 175 -3.00 2.59 12.61
N TRP A 176 -4.30 2.75 12.34
CA TRP A 176 -5.40 2.28 13.19
C TRP A 176 -6.43 1.53 12.35
N GLY A 177 -7.23 0.70 13.00
CA GLY A 177 -8.24 -0.12 12.35
C GLY A 177 -9.03 -0.91 13.40
N PRO A 178 -9.75 -1.95 12.99
CA PRO A 178 -10.33 -2.92 13.91
C PRO A 178 -9.24 -3.56 14.77
N THR A 179 -9.63 -4.24 15.86
CA THR A 179 -8.65 -4.91 16.70
C THR A 179 -8.05 -6.14 16.01
N ASP A 180 -6.73 -6.15 15.86
CA ASP A 180 -5.86 -7.20 15.28
C ASP A 180 -5.76 -8.47 16.15
N ASN A 181 -6.91 -9.04 16.49
CA ASN A 181 -7.01 -10.20 17.38
C ASN A 181 -7.20 -11.54 16.63
N GLY A 182 -7.24 -11.52 15.30
CA GLY A 182 -7.52 -12.70 14.47
C GLY A 182 -8.98 -13.13 14.49
N LYS A 183 -9.90 -12.23 14.88
CA LYS A 183 -11.34 -12.51 15.04
C LYS A 183 -12.22 -11.41 14.46
N THR A 184 -11.82 -10.16 14.62
CA THR A 184 -12.62 -8.99 14.23
C THR A 184 -12.80 -8.96 12.72
N VAL A 185 -13.98 -8.56 12.26
CA VAL A 185 -14.24 -8.16 10.88
C VAL A 185 -15.03 -6.88 10.99
N ASP A 186 -14.41 -5.76 10.66
CA ASP A 186 -15.02 -4.44 10.78
C ASP A 186 -14.34 -3.45 9.82
N GLY A 187 -14.99 -2.32 9.57
CA GLY A 187 -14.50 -1.34 8.61
C GLY A 187 -15.24 -0.01 8.72
N PRO A 188 -14.95 0.93 7.81
CA PRO A 188 -15.58 2.24 7.83
C PRO A 188 -17.10 2.12 7.68
N ARG A 189 -17.82 2.84 8.55
CA ARG A 189 -19.27 2.97 8.50
C ARG A 189 -19.66 4.04 7.46
N GLU A 190 -20.95 4.32 7.34
CA GLU A 190 -21.51 5.11 6.23
C GLU A 190 -20.91 6.51 6.11
N LEU A 191 -20.75 7.25 7.22
CA LEU A 191 -20.18 8.60 7.16
C LEU A 191 -18.70 8.55 6.78
N THR A 192 -17.96 7.60 7.34
CA THR A 192 -16.53 7.44 7.06
C THR A 192 -16.29 7.00 5.62
N LEU A 193 -17.07 6.06 5.09
CA LEU A 193 -17.04 5.69 3.67
C LEU A 193 -17.36 6.89 2.77
N GLN A 194 -18.36 7.70 3.13
CA GLN A 194 -18.67 8.93 2.39
C GLN A 194 -17.53 9.94 2.46
N ALA A 195 -16.89 10.12 3.62
CA ALA A 195 -15.74 11.00 3.80
C ALA A 195 -14.53 10.56 2.97
N MET A 196 -14.23 9.24 2.93
CA MET A 196 -13.18 8.69 2.08
C MET A 196 -13.48 8.92 0.60
N ALA A 197 -14.72 8.63 0.16
CA ALA A 197 -15.17 8.87 -1.21
C ALA A 197 -15.07 10.36 -1.59
N ASP A 198 -15.50 11.26 -0.72
CA ASP A 198 -15.38 12.70 -0.94
C ASP A 198 -13.93 13.15 -0.96
N GLY A 199 -13.07 12.58 -0.11
CA GLY A 199 -11.64 12.84 -0.10
C GLY A 199 -10.97 12.51 -1.42
N VAL A 200 -11.16 11.30 -1.95
CA VAL A 200 -10.55 10.88 -3.23
C VAL A 200 -11.14 11.60 -4.45
N ASN A 201 -12.36 12.12 -4.37
CA ASN A 201 -13.01 12.83 -5.49
C ASN A 201 -12.84 14.36 -5.43
N LYS A 202 -12.75 14.95 -4.24
CA LYS A 202 -12.79 16.42 -4.05
C LYS A 202 -11.50 16.96 -3.43
N GLY A 203 -10.74 16.15 -2.70
CA GLY A 203 -9.47 16.55 -2.08
C GLY A 203 -8.45 17.05 -3.09
N ARG A 204 -7.51 17.90 -2.64
CA ARG A 204 -6.39 18.46 -3.43
C ARG A 204 -6.85 19.12 -4.74
N GLY A 205 -7.98 19.81 -4.70
CA GLY A 205 -8.62 20.44 -5.86
C GLY A 205 -9.13 19.44 -6.90
N GLY A 206 -9.68 18.32 -6.46
CA GLY A 206 -10.20 17.24 -7.32
C GLY A 206 -9.18 16.20 -7.76
N LYS A 207 -7.92 16.28 -7.31
CA LYS A 207 -6.90 15.24 -7.55
C LYS A 207 -7.06 14.04 -6.60
N GLY A 208 -7.77 14.24 -5.50
CA GLY A 208 -8.02 13.27 -4.46
C GLY A 208 -6.97 13.27 -3.36
N SER A 209 -7.43 13.26 -2.11
CA SER A 209 -6.62 12.98 -0.93
C SER A 209 -5.94 11.62 -1.07
N ILE A 210 -4.69 11.51 -0.62
CA ILE A 210 -3.95 10.24 -0.59
C ILE A 210 -4.05 9.67 0.83
N TYR A 211 -4.72 8.54 0.98
CA TYR A 211 -4.82 7.84 2.26
C TYR A 211 -3.80 6.70 2.31
N VAL A 212 -2.87 6.75 3.26
CA VAL A 212 -1.86 5.72 3.50
C VAL A 212 -2.22 5.00 4.78
N TRP A 213 -2.25 3.66 4.72
CA TRP A 213 -2.73 2.84 5.82
C TRP A 213 -1.75 1.73 6.15
N ALA A 214 -1.50 1.51 7.44
CA ALA A 214 -0.81 0.30 7.89
C ALA A 214 -1.69 -0.93 7.65
N SER A 215 -1.11 -2.06 7.26
CA SER A 215 -1.89 -3.28 6.99
C SER A 215 -2.36 -4.04 8.23
N GLY A 216 -1.79 -3.78 9.43
CA GLY A 216 -2.18 -4.45 10.67
C GLY A 216 -1.07 -5.32 11.28
N ASP A 217 -1.15 -5.53 12.60
CA ASP A 217 -0.13 -6.19 13.43
C ASP A 217 -0.61 -7.54 14.04
N GLY A 218 -1.67 -8.14 13.48
CA GLY A 218 -2.27 -9.40 13.95
C GLY A 218 -1.48 -10.68 13.63
N GLY A 219 -0.47 -10.57 12.77
CA GLY A 219 0.41 -11.65 12.33
C GLY A 219 -0.33 -12.78 11.62
N SER A 220 0.25 -13.98 11.65
CA SER A 220 -0.33 -15.19 11.03
C SER A 220 -1.69 -15.65 11.60
N TYR A 221 -2.23 -14.95 12.60
CA TYR A 221 -3.54 -15.25 13.18
C TYR A 221 -4.67 -14.43 12.57
N ASP A 222 -4.35 -13.34 11.87
CA ASP A 222 -5.30 -12.44 11.23
C ASP A 222 -5.10 -12.35 9.71
N ASP A 223 -5.98 -11.61 9.05
CA ASP A 223 -5.93 -11.36 7.60
C ASP A 223 -6.48 -9.94 7.34
N CYS A 224 -5.64 -9.08 6.80
CA CYS A 224 -5.97 -7.66 6.62
C CYS A 224 -7.09 -7.38 5.61
N ASN A 225 -7.59 -8.38 4.87
CA ASN A 225 -8.86 -8.24 4.15
C ASN A 225 -10.09 -8.29 5.08
N CYS A 226 -9.91 -8.55 6.39
CA CYS A 226 -10.94 -8.41 7.42
C CYS A 226 -10.95 -7.01 8.05
N ASP A 227 -9.97 -6.17 7.73
CA ASP A 227 -9.97 -4.74 8.02
C ASP A 227 -10.46 -3.96 6.79
N GLY A 228 -11.64 -3.36 6.89
CA GLY A 228 -12.24 -2.56 5.82
C GLY A 228 -11.52 -1.24 5.52
N TYR A 229 -10.62 -0.78 6.39
CA TYR A 229 -9.77 0.39 6.14
C TYR A 229 -8.55 0.02 5.29
N ALA A 230 -7.75 -0.95 5.74
CA ALA A 230 -6.60 -1.45 4.98
C ALA A 230 -7.03 -2.10 3.64
N SER A 231 -8.19 -2.74 3.57
CA SER A 231 -8.69 -3.37 2.34
C SER A 231 -9.53 -2.46 1.44
N SER A 232 -9.64 -1.18 1.76
CA SER A 232 -10.34 -0.20 0.91
C SER A 232 -9.55 0.09 -0.37
N MET A 233 -10.24 0.21 -1.52
CA MET A 233 -9.60 0.67 -2.76
C MET A 233 -9.11 2.13 -2.70
N TRP A 234 -9.59 2.90 -1.72
CA TRP A 234 -9.23 4.32 -1.56
C TRP A 234 -8.01 4.53 -0.67
N THR A 235 -7.52 3.47 -0.01
CA THR A 235 -6.31 3.51 0.80
C THR A 235 -5.16 2.85 0.03
N ILE A 236 -3.95 3.29 0.35
CA ILE A 236 -2.71 2.63 -0.05
C ILE A 236 -2.24 1.86 1.17
N SER A 237 -2.57 0.57 1.21
CA SER A 237 -2.18 -0.32 2.31
C SER A 237 -0.72 -0.73 2.21
N ILE A 238 0.02 -0.48 3.28
CA ILE A 238 1.46 -0.65 3.43
C ILE A 238 1.74 -1.66 4.53
N ASN A 239 2.43 -2.72 4.15
CA ASN A 239 2.96 -3.71 5.09
C ASN A 239 4.43 -3.43 5.41
N SER A 240 5.04 -4.22 6.28
CA SER A 240 6.44 -4.03 6.67
C SER A 240 7.40 -5.07 6.09
N ALA A 241 8.67 -4.70 6.00
CA ALA A 241 9.80 -5.58 5.83
C ALA A 241 10.84 -5.27 6.91
N ILE A 242 11.50 -6.30 7.41
CA ILE A 242 12.58 -6.12 8.40
C ILE A 242 13.91 -5.84 7.70
N ASN A 243 14.90 -5.38 8.46
CA ASN A 243 16.19 -4.93 7.95
C ASN A 243 17.02 -5.95 7.14
N ASP A 244 16.67 -7.24 7.19
CA ASP A 244 17.27 -8.31 6.39
C ASP A 244 16.36 -8.86 5.27
N GLY A 245 15.26 -8.16 4.98
CA GLY A 245 14.36 -8.44 3.85
C GLY A 245 13.33 -9.53 4.09
N ARG A 246 13.19 -10.03 5.32
CA ARG A 246 12.12 -10.94 5.71
C ARG A 246 10.89 -10.17 6.21
N THR A 247 9.80 -10.89 6.41
CA THR A 247 8.59 -10.37 7.07
C THR A 247 8.78 -10.32 8.59
N ALA A 248 8.14 -9.36 9.24
CA ALA A 248 8.01 -9.32 10.69
C ALA A 248 6.96 -10.33 11.17
N LEU A 249 7.04 -10.73 12.44
CA LEU A 249 6.12 -11.74 13.01
C LEU A 249 4.68 -11.23 13.16
N TYR A 250 4.50 -9.92 13.24
CA TYR A 250 3.21 -9.26 13.39
C TYR A 250 2.57 -8.92 12.04
N ASP A 251 3.29 -9.02 10.92
CA ASP A 251 2.73 -8.64 9.61
C ASP A 251 1.52 -9.50 9.28
N GLU A 252 0.42 -8.83 8.93
CA GLU A 252 -0.74 -9.47 8.32
C GLU A 252 -0.53 -9.65 6.82
N SER A 253 -1.05 -10.73 6.25
CA SER A 253 -1.03 -10.98 4.80
C SER A 253 -2.43 -10.83 4.24
N CYS A 254 -2.60 -10.06 3.17
CA CYS A 254 -3.86 -9.99 2.44
C CYS A 254 -3.62 -9.52 1.00
N SER A 255 -4.63 -9.68 0.14
CA SER A 255 -4.50 -9.38 -1.28
C SER A 255 -4.71 -7.89 -1.59
N SER A 256 -5.10 -7.10 -0.59
CA SER A 256 -5.27 -5.66 -0.69
C SER A 256 -3.99 -4.85 -0.49
N THR A 257 -2.98 -5.39 0.21
CA THR A 257 -1.67 -4.74 0.38
C THR A 257 -1.05 -4.38 -0.96
N LEU A 258 -0.70 -3.10 -1.15
CA LEU A 258 -0.15 -2.62 -2.40
C LEU A 258 1.38 -2.67 -2.42
N ALA A 259 2.02 -2.35 -1.30
CA ALA A 259 3.48 -2.32 -1.18
C ALA A 259 3.93 -2.50 0.28
N SER A 260 5.23 -2.42 0.49
CA SER A 260 5.83 -2.38 1.82
C SER A 260 6.84 -1.26 1.98
N THR A 261 7.17 -0.96 3.22
CA THR A 261 8.34 -0.18 3.63
C THR A 261 8.99 -0.89 4.80
N PHE A 262 9.72 -0.20 5.66
CA PHE A 262 10.47 -0.83 6.74
C PHE A 262 9.84 -0.60 8.11
N SER A 263 10.31 -1.38 9.08
CA SER A 263 9.90 -1.23 10.47
C SER A 263 11.05 -1.64 11.41
N ASN A 264 10.95 -2.75 12.14
CA ASN A 264 12.04 -3.24 12.99
C ASN A 264 12.94 -4.28 12.31
N GLY A 265 14.09 -4.57 12.92
CA GLY A 265 14.98 -5.64 12.50
C GLY A 265 14.68 -7.00 13.12
N ARG A 266 15.30 -8.05 12.55
CA ARG A 266 15.05 -9.45 12.93
C ARG A 266 15.44 -9.81 14.37
N LYS A 267 16.61 -9.34 14.80
CA LYS A 267 17.12 -9.60 16.15
C LYS A 267 16.58 -8.55 17.10
N ARG A 268 16.60 -8.84 18.41
CA ARG A 268 16.51 -7.83 19.47
C ARG A 268 17.77 -6.94 19.52
N ASN A 269 18.26 -6.51 18.36
CA ASN A 269 19.25 -5.45 18.27
C ASN A 269 18.48 -4.13 18.46
N PRO A 270 18.69 -3.40 19.57
CA PRO A 270 17.98 -2.17 19.84
C PRO A 270 18.22 -1.07 18.80
N GLU A 271 19.27 -1.21 17.97
CA GLU A 271 19.58 -0.26 16.88
C GLU A 271 18.91 -0.61 15.56
N ALA A 272 18.17 -1.73 15.49
CA ALA A 272 17.49 -2.17 14.28
C ALA A 272 16.00 -1.77 14.24
N GLY A 273 15.48 -1.08 15.26
CA GLY A 273 14.14 -0.49 15.18
C GLY A 273 14.14 0.77 14.31
N VAL A 274 12.96 1.37 14.16
CA VAL A 274 12.85 2.66 13.50
C VAL A 274 13.32 3.75 14.46
N ALA A 275 14.34 4.48 14.03
CA ALA A 275 14.86 5.67 14.69
C ALA A 275 14.02 6.90 14.32
N THR A 276 13.42 7.58 15.31
CA THR A 276 12.53 8.74 15.10
C THR A 276 12.41 9.60 16.37
N THR A 277 11.61 10.67 16.31
CA THR A 277 11.23 11.53 17.43
C THR A 277 10.35 10.80 18.45
N ASP A 278 10.34 11.25 19.70
CA ASP A 278 9.50 10.72 20.76
C ASP A 278 9.01 11.87 21.66
N LEU A 279 8.03 11.60 22.54
CA LEU A 279 7.42 12.65 23.35
C LEU A 279 8.43 13.44 24.19
N TYR A 280 8.14 14.72 24.39
CA TYR A 280 8.83 15.64 25.28
C TYR A 280 10.26 15.94 24.84
N GLY A 281 10.46 16.07 23.53
CA GLY A 281 11.76 16.37 22.93
C GLY A 281 12.75 15.21 22.95
N ASN A 282 12.28 13.98 23.18
CA ASN A 282 13.12 12.78 23.19
C ASN A 282 13.25 12.15 21.82
N CYS A 283 14.16 11.21 21.67
CA CYS A 283 14.29 10.39 20.47
C CYS A 283 14.19 8.91 20.84
N THR A 284 13.74 8.07 19.90
CA THR A 284 13.65 6.63 20.10
C THR A 284 14.32 5.88 18.96
N LEU A 285 14.80 4.67 19.24
CA LEU A 285 15.26 3.67 18.27
C LEU A 285 14.33 2.45 18.22
N ARG A 286 13.20 2.53 18.92
CA ARG A 286 12.35 1.37 19.25
C ARG A 286 10.95 1.47 18.66
N HIS A 287 10.71 2.39 17.72
CA HIS A 287 9.47 2.37 16.99
C HIS A 287 9.44 1.14 16.04
N SER A 288 8.27 0.53 15.89
CA SER A 288 8.07 -0.78 15.26
C SER A 288 6.59 -1.01 14.94
N GLY A 289 6.29 -2.12 14.26
CA GLY A 289 4.94 -2.43 13.77
C GLY A 289 4.77 -1.99 12.33
N THR A 290 3.73 -2.47 11.66
CA THR A 290 3.27 -1.91 10.38
C THR A 290 2.93 -0.43 10.51
N SER A 291 2.65 0.01 11.73
CA SER A 291 2.44 1.41 12.09
C SER A 291 3.61 2.35 11.82
N ALA A 292 4.86 1.85 11.79
CA ALA A 292 6.05 2.61 11.36
C ALA A 292 6.23 2.58 9.82
N ALA A 293 5.72 1.54 9.17
CA ALA A 293 5.82 1.38 7.73
C ALA A 293 4.97 2.43 6.96
N ALA A 294 3.74 2.68 7.41
CA ALA A 294 2.84 3.63 6.74
C ALA A 294 3.37 5.08 6.71
N PRO A 295 3.92 5.65 7.80
CA PRO A 295 4.60 6.95 7.80
C PRO A 295 5.77 7.03 6.81
N GLU A 296 6.65 6.01 6.77
CA GLU A 296 7.73 5.96 5.78
C GLU A 296 7.18 6.09 4.34
N ALA A 297 6.10 5.39 4.03
CA ALA A 297 5.43 5.48 2.73
C ALA A 297 4.82 6.86 2.46
N ALA A 298 4.16 7.46 3.45
CA ALA A 298 3.65 8.82 3.35
C ALA A 298 4.76 9.83 3.04
N GLY A 299 5.94 9.66 3.63
CA GLY A 299 7.14 10.43 3.30
C GLY A 299 7.56 10.25 1.84
N VAL A 300 7.66 9.01 1.35
CA VAL A 300 8.02 8.74 -0.06
C VAL A 300 7.01 9.37 -1.03
N PHE A 301 5.71 9.28 -0.71
CA PHE A 301 4.66 9.91 -1.53
C PHE A 301 4.75 11.44 -1.51
N ALA A 302 5.20 12.06 -0.41
CA ALA A 302 5.44 13.49 -0.36
C ALA A 302 6.59 13.92 -1.28
N LEU A 303 7.66 13.11 -1.37
CA LEU A 303 8.75 13.34 -2.34
C LEU A 303 8.22 13.27 -3.78
N ALA A 304 7.37 12.28 -4.07
CA ALA A 304 6.76 12.12 -5.39
C ALA A 304 5.79 13.26 -5.75
N LEU A 305 4.99 13.74 -4.78
CA LEU A 305 4.11 14.89 -4.98
C LEU A 305 4.88 16.20 -5.20
N GLU A 306 6.00 16.42 -4.52
CA GLU A 306 6.87 17.58 -4.82
C GLU A 306 7.37 17.52 -6.26
N ALA A 307 7.71 16.32 -6.77
CA ALA A 307 8.12 16.13 -8.15
C ALA A 307 6.99 16.39 -9.16
N ASN A 308 5.74 16.10 -8.79
CA ASN A 308 4.58 16.37 -9.62
C ASN A 308 3.30 16.58 -8.79
N LEU A 309 2.94 17.84 -8.59
CA LEU A 309 1.73 18.23 -7.83
C LEU A 309 0.42 17.86 -8.54
N HIS A 310 0.45 17.42 -9.80
CA HIS A 310 -0.72 17.01 -10.57
C HIS A 310 -1.11 15.54 -10.39
N LEU A 311 -0.27 14.75 -9.71
CA LEU A 311 -0.60 13.34 -9.41
C LEU A 311 -1.93 13.24 -8.66
N THR A 312 -2.81 12.40 -9.19
CA THR A 312 -4.05 11.99 -8.52
C THR A 312 -3.79 10.88 -7.50
N TRP A 313 -4.78 10.59 -6.66
CA TRP A 313 -4.71 9.46 -5.71
C TRP A 313 -4.45 8.10 -6.41
N ARG A 314 -5.03 7.90 -7.60
CA ARG A 314 -4.76 6.71 -8.45
C ARG A 314 -3.38 6.74 -9.06
N ASP A 315 -2.92 7.88 -9.56
CA ASP A 315 -1.56 7.99 -10.10
C ASP A 315 -0.52 7.56 -9.04
N MET A 316 -0.74 7.91 -7.77
CA MET A 316 0.13 7.46 -6.67
C MET A 316 0.11 5.94 -6.48
N GLN A 317 -1.05 5.29 -6.59
CA GLN A 317 -1.15 3.83 -6.56
C GLN A 317 -0.45 3.17 -7.77
N HIS A 318 -0.64 3.70 -8.98
CA HIS A 318 0.06 3.23 -10.18
C HIS A 318 1.58 3.35 -10.04
N LEU A 319 2.07 4.51 -9.59
CA LEU A 319 3.49 4.72 -9.31
C LEU A 319 4.01 3.73 -8.27
N THR A 320 3.24 3.46 -7.21
CA THR A 320 3.56 2.45 -6.19
C THR A 320 3.77 1.07 -6.82
N VAL A 321 2.77 0.58 -7.57
CA VAL A 321 2.84 -0.73 -8.26
C VAL A 321 4.08 -0.83 -9.15
N LEU A 322 4.34 0.21 -9.95
CA LEU A 322 5.36 0.21 -11.00
C LEU A 322 6.79 0.44 -10.48
N THR A 323 6.95 1.07 -9.32
CA THR A 323 8.28 1.44 -8.79
C THR A 323 8.73 0.63 -7.59
N SER A 324 7.79 -0.02 -6.87
CA SER A 324 8.15 -0.94 -5.79
C SER A 324 9.07 -2.06 -6.25
N LYS A 325 10.01 -2.46 -5.39
CA LYS A 325 11.05 -3.44 -5.68
C LYS A 325 10.94 -4.66 -4.79
N ARG A 326 11.01 -5.83 -5.42
CA ARG A 326 11.17 -7.13 -4.76
C ARG A 326 12.56 -7.33 -4.13
N ASN A 327 13.57 -6.60 -4.63
CA ASN A 327 14.97 -6.96 -4.42
C ASN A 327 15.30 -7.24 -2.95
N GLN A 328 15.90 -8.41 -2.70
CA GLN A 328 16.32 -8.86 -1.37
C GLN A 328 15.17 -9.13 -0.39
N LEU A 329 13.92 -9.20 -0.87
CA LEU A 329 12.78 -9.64 -0.08
C LEU A 329 12.58 -11.15 -0.13
N HIS A 330 12.36 -11.73 1.04
CA HIS A 330 12.30 -13.17 1.27
C HIS A 330 10.98 -13.54 1.94
N ASP A 331 10.14 -14.27 1.20
CA ASP A 331 8.93 -14.91 1.71
C ASP A 331 8.86 -16.36 1.22
N GLU A 332 8.94 -17.29 2.18
CA GLU A 332 8.86 -18.73 1.93
C GLU A 332 7.41 -19.26 1.97
N VAL A 333 6.48 -18.48 2.54
CA VAL A 333 5.09 -18.88 2.79
C VAL A 333 4.23 -18.63 1.55
N HIS A 334 4.09 -17.38 1.10
CA HIS A 334 3.21 -17.04 -0.03
C HIS A 334 3.94 -17.06 -1.37
N ARG A 335 5.26 -16.86 -1.34
CA ARG A 335 6.17 -16.82 -2.49
C ARG A 335 5.82 -15.69 -3.47
N TRP A 336 6.79 -15.30 -4.27
CA TRP A 336 6.58 -14.32 -5.33
C TRP A 336 5.90 -14.96 -6.52
N ARG A 337 4.91 -14.28 -7.08
CA ARG A 337 4.14 -14.70 -8.25
C ARG A 337 4.13 -13.59 -9.29
N ARG A 338 3.89 -13.95 -10.55
CA ARG A 338 3.65 -13.01 -11.64
C ARG A 338 2.17 -13.07 -12.00
N ASN A 339 1.59 -11.89 -12.21
CA ASN A 339 0.23 -11.78 -12.69
C ASN A 339 0.17 -11.92 -14.23
N GLY A 340 -1.02 -11.78 -14.81
CA GLY A 340 -1.29 -11.98 -16.24
C GLY A 340 -0.47 -11.07 -17.15
N VAL A 341 -0.14 -9.86 -16.67
CA VAL A 341 0.65 -8.86 -17.41
C VAL A 341 2.14 -8.85 -17.00
N GLY A 342 2.58 -9.89 -16.27
CA GLY A 342 3.98 -10.11 -15.91
C GLY A 342 4.48 -9.33 -14.69
N LEU A 343 3.63 -8.60 -13.97
CA LEU A 343 4.02 -7.89 -12.76
C LEU A 343 4.24 -8.87 -11.60
N GLU A 344 5.39 -8.76 -10.93
CA GLU A 344 5.69 -9.54 -9.74
C GLU A 344 5.01 -8.97 -8.50
N PHE A 345 4.32 -9.82 -7.76
CA PHE A 345 3.63 -9.49 -6.52
C PHE A 345 3.82 -10.60 -5.47
N ASN A 346 3.54 -10.26 -4.22
CA ASN A 346 3.55 -11.13 -3.06
C ASN A 346 2.42 -10.75 -2.10
N HIS A 347 1.88 -11.72 -1.35
CA HIS A 347 0.73 -11.50 -0.48
C HIS A 347 1.07 -10.75 0.83
N LEU A 348 2.34 -10.76 1.25
CA LEU A 348 2.82 -9.95 2.36
C LEU A 348 3.34 -8.60 1.84
N PHE A 349 4.20 -8.65 0.81
CA PHE A 349 4.93 -7.45 0.37
C PHE A 349 4.24 -6.61 -0.72
N GLY A 350 3.02 -6.99 -1.14
CA GLY A 350 2.39 -6.41 -2.32
C GLY A 350 3.30 -6.47 -3.54
N TYR A 351 3.52 -5.33 -4.20
CA TYR A 351 4.43 -5.21 -5.34
C TYR A 351 5.91 -5.02 -4.96
N GLY A 352 6.24 -5.05 -3.66
CA GLY A 352 7.58 -4.89 -3.10
C GLY A 352 7.74 -3.64 -2.24
N VAL A 353 8.96 -3.41 -1.78
CA VAL A 353 9.30 -2.22 -0.98
C VAL A 353 9.36 -0.98 -1.86
N LEU A 354 8.85 0.15 -1.36
CA LEU A 354 8.90 1.44 -2.06
C LEU A 354 10.35 1.86 -2.40
N ASP A 355 10.49 2.54 -3.54
CA ASP A 355 11.76 3.15 -3.96
C ASP A 355 11.53 4.62 -4.29
N ALA A 356 11.97 5.50 -3.38
CA ALA A 356 11.76 6.94 -3.49
C ALA A 356 12.43 7.54 -4.73
N GLY A 357 13.67 7.16 -5.03
CA GLY A 357 14.40 7.63 -6.20
C GLY A 357 13.69 7.24 -7.52
N ALA A 358 13.23 6.00 -7.64
CA ALA A 358 12.49 5.53 -8.80
C ALA A 358 11.12 6.21 -8.91
N MET A 359 10.41 6.35 -7.80
CA MET A 359 9.10 7.00 -7.76
C MET A 359 9.17 8.46 -8.19
N VAL A 360 10.09 9.24 -7.64
CA VAL A 360 10.32 10.65 -8.02
C VAL A 360 10.69 10.81 -9.50
N LYS A 361 11.59 9.95 -10.01
CA LYS A 361 12.01 10.00 -11.42
C LYS A 361 10.87 9.68 -12.39
N MET A 362 9.95 8.81 -12.00
CA MET A 362 8.78 8.44 -12.78
C MET A 362 7.69 9.53 -12.66
N ALA A 363 7.43 10.02 -11.45
CA ALA A 363 6.47 11.08 -11.14
C ALA A 363 6.69 12.34 -11.97
N LYS A 364 7.95 12.78 -12.11
CA LYS A 364 8.33 14.00 -12.84
C LYS A 364 7.78 14.06 -14.27
N ASP A 365 7.75 12.93 -14.95
CA ASP A 365 7.31 12.82 -16.34
C ASP A 365 5.98 12.06 -16.48
N TRP A 366 5.31 11.79 -15.35
CA TRP A 366 4.07 11.02 -15.30
C TRP A 366 2.91 11.79 -15.93
N LYS A 367 2.19 11.11 -16.82
CA LYS A 367 0.90 11.59 -17.32
C LYS A 367 -0.21 10.93 -16.52
N THR A 368 -1.19 11.71 -16.09
CA THR A 368 -2.33 11.16 -15.33
C THR A 368 -3.02 10.05 -16.10
N VAL A 369 -3.33 8.96 -15.39
CA VAL A 369 -4.05 7.81 -15.97
C VAL A 369 -5.47 8.19 -16.39
N PRO A 370 -6.09 7.47 -17.34
CA PRO A 370 -7.47 7.72 -17.77
C PRO A 370 -8.49 7.68 -16.64
N GLU A 371 -9.71 8.15 -16.91
CA GLU A 371 -10.80 8.14 -15.95
C GLU A 371 -11.10 6.74 -15.40
N ARG A 372 -11.46 6.69 -14.12
CA ARG A 372 -11.80 5.43 -13.44
C ARG A 372 -13.24 5.05 -13.73
N PHE A 373 -13.45 3.80 -14.12
CA PHE A 373 -14.75 3.17 -14.27
C PHE A 373 -14.94 2.03 -13.26
N HIS A 374 -16.19 1.63 -13.06
CA HIS A 374 -16.53 0.46 -12.27
C HIS A 374 -17.60 -0.38 -12.97
N CYS A 375 -17.37 -1.68 -13.06
CA CYS A 375 -18.29 -2.64 -13.65
C CYS A 375 -18.69 -3.70 -12.63
N VAL A 376 -19.99 -3.98 -12.54
CA VAL A 376 -20.48 -5.21 -11.90
C VAL A 376 -20.30 -6.33 -12.92
N GLY A 377 -19.22 -7.10 -12.79
CA GLY A 377 -18.85 -8.14 -13.75
C GLY A 377 -19.85 -9.32 -13.76
N GLY A 378 -20.57 -9.52 -12.66
CA GLY A 378 -21.61 -10.54 -12.53
C GLY A 378 -21.91 -10.84 -11.07
N SER A 379 -22.99 -11.57 -10.82
CA SER A 379 -23.40 -11.97 -9.47
C SER A 379 -24.03 -13.35 -9.47
N ILE A 380 -23.70 -14.16 -8.46
CA ILE A 380 -24.39 -15.40 -8.11
C ILE A 380 -25.14 -15.14 -6.81
N GLN A 381 -26.46 -15.28 -6.82
CA GLN A 381 -27.33 -15.04 -5.66
C GLN A 381 -28.06 -16.31 -5.19
N GLU A 382 -27.80 -17.44 -5.85
CA GLU A 382 -28.37 -18.73 -5.52
C GLU A 382 -27.55 -19.36 -4.37
N PRO A 383 -28.19 -19.78 -3.27
CA PRO A 383 -27.45 -20.33 -2.14
C PRO A 383 -26.77 -21.67 -2.47
N GLU A 384 -25.46 -21.71 -2.30
CA GLU A 384 -24.60 -22.87 -2.58
C GLU A 384 -24.00 -23.44 -1.29
N LYS A 385 -24.17 -24.75 -1.08
CA LYS A 385 -23.61 -25.42 0.10
C LYS A 385 -22.12 -25.63 -0.09
N ILE A 386 -21.33 -25.21 0.89
CA ILE A 386 -19.89 -25.47 0.91
C ILE A 386 -19.67 -26.92 1.35
N PRO A 387 -19.01 -27.77 0.54
CA PRO A 387 -18.69 -29.14 0.92
C PRO A 387 -17.89 -29.18 2.24
N PRO A 388 -18.20 -30.10 3.18
CA PRO A 388 -17.42 -30.26 4.41
C PRO A 388 -15.97 -30.70 4.16
N THR A 389 -15.72 -31.35 3.02
CA THR A 389 -14.39 -31.74 2.53
C THR A 389 -14.22 -31.26 1.09
N GLY A 390 -13.03 -30.75 0.76
CA GLY A 390 -12.76 -30.14 -0.55
C GLY A 390 -13.15 -28.67 -0.60
N LYS A 391 -13.48 -28.18 -1.80
CA LYS A 391 -13.82 -26.77 -2.07
C LYS A 391 -15.06 -26.70 -2.96
N LEU A 392 -15.93 -25.73 -2.68
CA LEU A 392 -16.92 -25.22 -3.60
C LEU A 392 -16.19 -24.41 -4.68
N PHE A 393 -16.52 -24.65 -5.95
CA PHE A 393 -15.96 -23.95 -7.09
C PHE A 393 -17.09 -23.31 -7.88
N LEU A 394 -17.05 -21.98 -8.03
CA LEU A 394 -18.01 -21.21 -8.79
C LEU A 394 -17.31 -20.40 -9.86
N THR A 395 -17.99 -20.18 -10.99
CA THR A 395 -17.45 -19.40 -12.10
C THR A 395 -18.42 -18.33 -12.55
N LEU A 396 -17.87 -17.16 -12.88
CA LEU A 396 -18.58 -16.07 -13.52
C LEU A 396 -17.86 -15.72 -14.83
N THR A 397 -18.59 -15.72 -15.94
CA THR A 397 -18.06 -15.23 -17.22
C THR A 397 -18.57 -13.83 -17.46
N THR A 398 -17.67 -12.89 -17.73
CA THR A 398 -17.99 -11.47 -17.89
C THR A 398 -17.34 -10.90 -19.15
N ASP A 399 -18.02 -9.96 -19.78
CA ASP A 399 -17.47 -9.06 -20.81
C ASP A 399 -16.92 -7.76 -20.18
N ALA A 400 -16.89 -7.68 -18.84
CA ALA A 400 -16.47 -6.50 -18.10
C ALA A 400 -17.22 -5.21 -18.47
N CYS A 401 -18.50 -5.33 -18.83
CA CYS A 401 -19.35 -4.23 -19.28
C CYS A 401 -18.97 -3.66 -20.65
N GLU A 402 -18.39 -4.47 -21.54
CA GLU A 402 -18.04 -4.08 -22.91
C GLU A 402 -19.23 -3.43 -23.64
N GLY A 403 -18.96 -2.34 -24.35
CA GLY A 403 -19.97 -1.55 -25.06
C GLY A 403 -20.82 -0.61 -24.19
N LYS A 404 -20.59 -0.54 -22.87
CA LYS A 404 -21.25 0.42 -21.96
C LYS A 404 -20.28 1.52 -21.51
N GLU A 405 -20.82 2.62 -21.00
CA GLU A 405 -20.04 3.74 -20.46
C GLU A 405 -19.15 3.36 -19.26
N ASN A 406 -19.44 2.24 -18.60
CA ASN A 406 -18.71 1.77 -17.43
C ASN A 406 -17.84 0.53 -17.71
N PHE A 407 -17.47 0.31 -18.97
CA PHE A 407 -16.53 -0.73 -19.38
C PHE A 407 -15.22 -0.62 -18.59
N VAL A 408 -14.61 -1.76 -18.25
CA VAL A 408 -13.30 -1.83 -17.62
C VAL A 408 -12.45 -2.80 -18.43
N ARG A 409 -11.35 -2.30 -18.99
CA ARG A 409 -10.40 -3.08 -19.78
C ARG A 409 -9.08 -3.31 -19.06
N TYR A 410 -8.57 -2.32 -18.34
CA TYR A 410 -7.31 -2.43 -17.61
C TYR A 410 -7.59 -2.32 -16.12
N LEU A 411 -7.41 -3.43 -15.40
CA LEU A 411 -7.74 -3.51 -13.98
C LEU A 411 -6.83 -2.65 -13.09
N GLU A 412 -7.41 -2.12 -12.03
CA GLU A 412 -6.73 -1.55 -10.87
C GLU A 412 -7.07 -2.39 -9.64
N HIS A 413 -8.32 -2.29 -9.19
CA HIS A 413 -8.82 -3.01 -8.01
C HIS A 413 -9.92 -3.98 -8.43
N VAL A 414 -9.98 -5.14 -7.77
CA VAL A 414 -11.09 -6.08 -7.91
C VAL A 414 -11.63 -6.40 -6.52
N GLN A 415 -12.96 -6.38 -6.38
CA GLN A 415 -13.63 -6.83 -5.16
C GLN A 415 -14.51 -8.04 -5.43
N ALA A 416 -14.45 -9.03 -4.54
CA ALA A 416 -15.46 -10.07 -4.43
C ALA A 416 -16.34 -9.76 -3.22
N VAL A 417 -17.53 -9.21 -3.49
CA VAL A 417 -18.52 -8.89 -2.45
C VAL A 417 -19.26 -10.18 -2.10
N ILE A 418 -19.01 -10.70 -0.90
CA ILE A 418 -19.44 -12.05 -0.50
C ILE A 418 -20.37 -11.99 0.72
N THR A 419 -21.47 -12.74 0.62
CA THR A 419 -22.33 -13.09 1.75
C THR A 419 -22.25 -14.59 1.98
N VAL A 420 -21.65 -15.02 3.09
CA VAL A 420 -21.45 -16.44 3.42
C VAL A 420 -21.65 -16.65 4.92
N ASN A 421 -22.36 -17.73 5.29
CA ASN A 421 -22.39 -18.19 6.68
C ASN A 421 -21.62 -19.49 6.85
N SER A 422 -21.10 -19.72 8.06
CA SER A 422 -20.37 -20.92 8.42
C SER A 422 -20.63 -21.26 9.88
N THR A 423 -20.51 -22.54 10.23
CA THR A 423 -20.44 -23.00 11.62
C THR A 423 -19.19 -22.50 12.33
N ARG A 424 -18.16 -22.09 11.58
CA ARG A 424 -16.96 -21.41 12.08
C ARG A 424 -16.35 -20.54 10.98
N ARG A 425 -16.40 -19.22 11.12
CA ARG A 425 -15.92 -18.26 10.12
C ARG A 425 -14.41 -18.32 9.91
N GLY A 426 -13.64 -18.48 10.99
CA GLY A 426 -12.18 -18.55 10.92
C GLY A 426 -11.59 -19.77 10.21
N ASP A 427 -12.40 -20.79 9.94
CA ASP A 427 -11.98 -21.93 9.13
C ASP A 427 -12.26 -21.72 7.63
N LEU A 428 -12.96 -20.66 7.22
CA LEU A 428 -13.15 -20.35 5.80
C LEU A 428 -11.82 -20.03 5.14
N ASN A 429 -11.64 -20.53 3.91
CA ASN A 429 -10.60 -20.09 3.01
C ASN A 429 -11.24 -19.73 1.67
N ILE A 430 -10.96 -18.51 1.19
CA ILE A 430 -11.53 -17.96 -0.03
C ILE A 430 -10.40 -17.57 -0.96
N ASN A 431 -10.41 -18.09 -2.19
CA ASN A 431 -9.48 -17.68 -3.24
C ASN A 431 -10.27 -17.29 -4.50
N MET A 432 -9.73 -16.36 -5.27
CA MET A 432 -10.27 -15.94 -6.55
C MET A 432 -9.20 -16.02 -7.63
N THR A 433 -9.56 -16.47 -8.83
CA THR A 433 -8.66 -16.55 -9.98
C THR A 433 -9.20 -15.72 -11.13
N SER A 434 -8.37 -14.83 -11.69
CA SER A 434 -8.71 -14.01 -12.85
C SER A 434 -8.71 -14.81 -14.15
N PRO A 435 -9.30 -14.28 -15.24
CA PRO A 435 -9.27 -14.92 -16.57
C PRO A 435 -7.85 -15.16 -17.09
N MET A 436 -6.89 -14.29 -16.74
CA MET A 436 -5.48 -14.45 -17.09
C MET A 436 -4.71 -15.43 -16.18
N GLY A 437 -5.40 -16.07 -15.22
CA GLY A 437 -4.86 -17.13 -14.37
C GLY A 437 -4.26 -16.67 -13.05
N THR A 438 -4.38 -15.39 -12.70
CA THR A 438 -3.82 -14.85 -11.45
C THR A 438 -4.68 -15.23 -10.26
N LYS A 439 -4.13 -16.03 -9.35
CA LYS A 439 -4.81 -16.49 -8.13
C LYS A 439 -4.54 -15.57 -6.94
N SER A 440 -5.58 -14.96 -6.39
CA SER A 440 -5.55 -14.17 -5.16
C SER A 440 -6.14 -14.95 -4.00
N ILE A 441 -5.47 -14.89 -2.84
CA ILE A 441 -6.03 -15.38 -1.57
C ILE A 441 -6.83 -14.20 -1.01
N LEU A 442 -8.14 -14.34 -0.95
CA LEU A 442 -9.03 -13.28 -0.46
C LEU A 442 -9.23 -13.38 1.06
N LEU A 443 -9.21 -14.60 1.60
CA LEU A 443 -9.26 -14.87 3.03
C LEU A 443 -8.46 -16.12 3.36
N SER A 444 -7.47 -15.94 4.22
CA SER A 444 -6.71 -17.00 4.87
C SER A 444 -7.43 -17.51 6.11
N ARG A 445 -7.05 -18.70 6.58
CA ARG A 445 -7.59 -19.26 7.82
C ARG A 445 -7.21 -18.35 8.99
N ARG A 446 -8.19 -17.98 9.81
CA ARG A 446 -7.99 -17.22 11.05
C ARG A 446 -8.30 -18.09 12.26
N PRO A 447 -7.30 -18.72 12.90
CA PRO A 447 -7.53 -19.76 13.91
C PRO A 447 -8.29 -19.27 15.15
N ARG A 448 -8.28 -17.97 15.44
CA ARG A 448 -8.93 -17.38 16.61
C ARG A 448 -10.39 -17.02 16.36
N ASP A 449 -10.79 -16.82 15.11
CA ASP A 449 -12.15 -16.44 14.72
C ASP A 449 -13.11 -17.63 14.86
N ASP A 450 -13.86 -17.62 15.96
CA ASP A 450 -14.85 -18.62 16.34
C ASP A 450 -16.29 -18.16 16.05
N ASP A 451 -16.48 -17.12 15.24
CA ASP A 451 -17.83 -16.71 14.84
C ASP A 451 -18.57 -17.86 14.14
N SER A 452 -19.78 -18.11 14.62
CA SER A 452 -20.68 -19.17 14.15
C SER A 452 -22.08 -18.64 13.84
N LYS A 453 -22.25 -17.31 13.89
CA LYS A 453 -23.56 -16.65 13.83
C LYS A 453 -23.69 -15.76 12.61
N VAL A 454 -22.67 -14.95 12.33
CA VAL A 454 -22.76 -13.88 11.32
C VAL A 454 -22.21 -14.35 9.99
N GLY A 455 -20.98 -14.87 9.98
CA GLY A 455 -20.21 -15.08 8.77
C GLY A 455 -19.69 -13.76 8.19
N PHE A 456 -19.80 -13.62 6.87
CA PHE A 456 -19.60 -12.37 6.17
C PHE A 456 -20.93 -11.95 5.51
N ASP A 457 -21.28 -10.68 5.62
CA ASP A 457 -22.49 -10.12 5.00
C ASP A 457 -22.08 -8.98 4.08
N LYS A 458 -22.25 -9.19 2.76
CA LYS A 458 -21.82 -8.27 1.70
C LYS A 458 -20.40 -7.72 1.91
N TRP A 459 -19.48 -8.56 2.38
CA TRP A 459 -18.13 -8.14 2.69
C TRP A 459 -17.29 -8.00 1.40
N PRO A 460 -16.69 -6.83 1.12
CA PRO A 460 -16.01 -6.56 -0.14
C PRO A 460 -14.53 -6.97 -0.10
N PHE A 461 -14.24 -8.28 -0.11
CA PHE A 461 -12.85 -8.75 -0.18
C PHE A 461 -12.13 -8.17 -1.40
N MET A 462 -10.99 -7.51 -1.21
CA MET A 462 -10.30 -6.78 -2.27
C MET A 462 -8.98 -7.46 -2.67
N THR A 463 -8.62 -7.37 -3.95
CA THR A 463 -7.29 -7.73 -4.45
C THR A 463 -6.72 -6.68 -5.39
N THR A 464 -5.42 -6.41 -5.25
CA THR A 464 -4.61 -5.59 -6.16
C THR A 464 -3.71 -6.45 -7.06
N HIS A 465 -3.67 -7.78 -6.89
CA HIS A 465 -2.72 -8.66 -7.59
C HIS A 465 -2.93 -8.75 -9.11
N THR A 466 -4.15 -8.43 -9.57
CA THR A 466 -4.54 -8.47 -10.99
C THR A 466 -4.38 -7.10 -11.66
N TRP A 467 -3.59 -6.19 -11.09
CA TRP A 467 -3.38 -4.86 -11.65
C TRP A 467 -2.84 -4.94 -13.08
N GLY A 468 -3.50 -4.20 -13.98
CA GLY A 468 -3.19 -4.12 -15.40
C GLY A 468 -3.81 -5.24 -16.25
N GLU A 469 -4.38 -6.29 -15.66
CA GLU A 469 -4.99 -7.39 -16.44
C GLU A 469 -6.28 -6.99 -17.14
N ASP A 470 -6.55 -7.67 -18.27
CA ASP A 470 -7.87 -7.67 -18.91
C ASP A 470 -8.85 -8.56 -18.11
N PRO A 471 -9.94 -7.98 -17.57
CA PRO A 471 -10.91 -8.73 -16.76
C PRO A 471 -11.91 -9.55 -17.56
N ARG A 472 -11.93 -9.46 -18.90
CA ARG A 472 -12.88 -10.21 -19.74
C ARG A 472 -12.58 -11.71 -19.69
N GLY A 473 -13.64 -12.50 -19.61
CA GLY A 473 -13.56 -13.97 -19.56
C GLY A 473 -14.03 -14.54 -18.24
N THR A 474 -13.49 -15.70 -17.86
CA THR A 474 -14.00 -16.50 -16.74
C THR A 474 -13.21 -16.24 -15.46
N TRP A 475 -13.91 -15.71 -14.47
CA TRP A 475 -13.46 -15.63 -13.08
C TRP A 475 -13.89 -16.87 -12.31
N ALA A 476 -13.04 -17.34 -11.41
CA ALA A 476 -13.32 -18.48 -10.56
C ALA A 476 -13.18 -18.13 -9.07
N LEU A 477 -14.18 -18.54 -8.27
CA LEU A 477 -14.16 -18.44 -6.81
C LEU A 477 -14.05 -19.85 -6.20
N GLU A 478 -13.06 -20.03 -5.33
CA GLU A 478 -12.87 -21.22 -4.53
C GLU A 478 -13.16 -20.91 -3.06
N ILE A 479 -14.18 -21.57 -2.49
CA ILE A 479 -14.47 -21.47 -1.05
C ILE A 479 -14.40 -22.85 -0.42
N GLY A 480 -13.70 -22.97 0.69
CA GLY A 480 -13.67 -24.22 1.46
C GLY A 480 -13.34 -23.98 2.92
N PHE A 481 -13.08 -25.08 3.62
CA PHE A 481 -12.70 -25.05 5.03
C PHE A 481 -11.27 -25.56 5.22
N VAL A 482 -10.49 -24.84 6.03
CA VAL A 482 -9.16 -25.24 6.49
C VAL A 482 -9.18 -25.30 8.01
N GLY A 483 -9.09 -26.51 8.57
CA GLY A 483 -9.17 -26.76 9.99
C GLY A 483 -9.15 -28.24 10.30
N SER A 484 -9.02 -28.60 11.58
CA SER A 484 -9.01 -30.00 12.02
C SER A 484 -10.41 -30.60 12.17
N GLN A 485 -11.44 -29.77 12.26
CA GLN A 485 -12.82 -30.19 12.45
C GLN A 485 -13.66 -29.91 11.19
N PRO A 486 -14.56 -30.84 10.79
CA PRO A 486 -15.48 -30.59 9.69
C PRO A 486 -16.40 -29.40 9.99
N GLN A 487 -16.48 -28.46 9.06
CA GLN A 487 -17.38 -27.31 9.13
C GLN A 487 -18.49 -27.42 8.09
N ARG A 488 -19.52 -26.59 8.24
CA ARG A 488 -20.62 -26.45 7.28
C ARG A 488 -20.87 -24.98 7.04
N GLY A 489 -21.23 -24.63 5.81
CA GLY A 489 -21.56 -23.25 5.47
C GLY A 489 -22.31 -23.16 4.16
N VAL A 490 -22.89 -21.99 3.91
CA VAL A 490 -23.63 -21.69 2.70
C VAL A 490 -23.16 -20.35 2.19
N LEU A 491 -22.62 -20.34 0.96
CA LEU A 491 -22.44 -19.11 0.22
C LEU A 491 -23.82 -18.67 -0.28
N LYS A 492 -24.24 -17.46 0.06
CA LYS A 492 -25.54 -16.91 -0.36
C LYS A 492 -25.41 -15.98 -1.54
N GLU A 493 -24.34 -15.20 -1.57
CA GLU A 493 -24.10 -14.20 -2.61
C GLU A 493 -22.61 -14.07 -2.89
N TRP A 494 -22.27 -13.96 -4.18
CA TRP A 494 -20.98 -13.49 -4.66
C TRP A 494 -21.21 -12.52 -5.82
N THR A 495 -20.78 -11.27 -5.65
CA THR A 495 -20.78 -10.25 -6.70
C THR A 495 -19.35 -9.83 -7.02
N LEU A 496 -19.00 -9.85 -8.31
CA LEU A 496 -17.69 -9.43 -8.82
C LEU A 496 -17.74 -7.94 -9.20
N MET A 497 -16.90 -7.13 -8.56
CA MET A 497 -16.74 -5.71 -8.84
C MET A 497 -15.37 -5.46 -9.46
N LEU A 498 -15.35 -4.85 -10.63
CA LEU A 498 -14.14 -4.54 -11.40
C LEU A 498 -13.95 -3.02 -11.42
N HIS A 499 -12.74 -2.56 -11.08
CA HIS A 499 -12.37 -1.14 -11.13
C HIS A 499 -11.14 -0.96 -11.98
N GLY A 500 -11.14 0.08 -12.83
CA GLY A 500 -9.99 0.35 -13.69
C GLY A 500 -10.32 1.36 -14.78
N THR A 501 -9.65 1.22 -15.92
CA THR A 501 -9.78 2.14 -17.06
C THR A 501 -10.27 1.44 -18.32
N GLN A 502 -10.86 2.20 -19.23
CA GLN A 502 -11.24 1.72 -20.57
C GLN A 502 -10.07 1.80 -21.56
N SER A 503 -9.25 2.83 -21.42
CA SER A 503 -8.11 3.10 -22.29
C SER A 503 -6.81 2.74 -21.58
N ALA A 504 -5.82 2.34 -22.35
CA ALA A 504 -4.53 1.89 -21.85
C ALA A 504 -3.83 2.98 -21.01
N PRO A 505 -3.52 2.74 -19.72
CA PRO A 505 -2.95 3.75 -18.84
C PRO A 505 -1.47 4.07 -19.13
N TYR A 506 -0.73 3.21 -19.83
CA TYR A 506 0.72 3.34 -19.97
C TYR A 506 1.25 3.66 -21.38
N ILE A 507 0.40 3.63 -22.42
CA ILE A 507 0.79 3.94 -23.81
C ILE A 507 1.53 5.28 -23.92
N ASP A 508 1.11 6.30 -23.17
CA ASP A 508 1.68 7.64 -23.25
C ASP A 508 2.82 7.91 -22.27
N GLN A 509 3.12 6.96 -21.38
CA GLN A 509 4.17 7.10 -20.37
C GLN A 509 5.56 6.92 -20.97
N ILE A 510 6.56 7.57 -20.38
CA ILE A 510 7.96 7.52 -20.84
C ILE A 510 8.68 6.35 -20.18
N VAL A 511 9.12 5.39 -21.00
CA VAL A 511 9.95 4.26 -20.55
C VAL A 511 11.43 4.64 -20.62
N LYS A 512 12.07 4.78 -19.46
CA LYS A 512 13.52 5.04 -19.35
C LYS A 512 14.35 3.75 -19.17
N ASP A 513 13.76 2.74 -18.53
CA ASP A 513 14.37 1.43 -18.33
C ASP A 513 13.48 0.33 -18.95
N TYR A 514 14.01 -0.35 -19.95
CA TYR A 514 13.31 -1.42 -20.67
C TYR A 514 13.10 -2.70 -19.84
N GLN A 515 13.74 -2.82 -18.67
CA GLN A 515 13.50 -3.92 -17.73
C GLN A 515 12.54 -3.53 -16.59
N SER A 516 12.03 -2.30 -16.58
CA SER A 516 11.10 -1.83 -15.56
C SER A 516 9.71 -2.47 -15.70
N LYS A 517 8.95 -2.47 -14.60
CA LYS A 517 7.53 -2.86 -14.61
C LYS A 517 6.71 -2.05 -15.62
N LEU A 518 6.98 -0.75 -15.73
CA LEU A 518 6.33 0.11 -16.73
C LEU A 518 6.60 -0.36 -18.17
N ALA A 519 7.84 -0.75 -18.47
CA ALA A 519 8.17 -1.28 -19.80
C ALA A 519 7.42 -2.57 -20.10
N MET A 520 7.29 -3.46 -19.11
CA MET A 520 6.56 -4.73 -19.24
C MET A 520 5.07 -4.48 -19.46
N SER A 521 4.41 -3.69 -18.60
CA SER A 521 2.98 -3.39 -18.73
C SER A 521 2.66 -2.64 -20.02
N LYS A 522 3.49 -1.66 -20.41
CA LYS A 522 3.30 -0.93 -21.67
C LYS A 522 3.46 -1.85 -22.89
N LYS A 523 4.36 -2.83 -22.84
CA LYS A 523 4.53 -3.81 -23.92
C LYS A 523 3.25 -4.64 -24.08
N GLU A 524 2.70 -5.13 -22.98
CA GLU A 524 1.46 -5.91 -22.97
C GLU A 524 0.29 -5.11 -23.56
N GLU A 525 0.09 -3.86 -23.11
CA GLU A 525 -0.97 -2.98 -23.64
C GLU A 525 -0.86 -2.77 -25.16
N LEU A 526 0.36 -2.61 -25.68
CA LEU A 526 0.58 -2.43 -27.11
C LEU A 526 0.30 -3.70 -27.91
N GLU A 527 0.60 -4.88 -27.34
CA GLU A 527 0.31 -6.17 -27.97
C GLU A 527 -1.21 -6.41 -28.02
N GLU A 528 -1.93 -6.14 -26.93
CA GLU A 528 -3.40 -6.25 -26.88
C GLU A 528 -4.10 -5.27 -27.85
N GLU A 529 -3.67 -4.02 -27.91
CA GLU A 529 -4.23 -3.02 -28.83
C GLU A 529 -4.00 -3.41 -30.31
N LEU A 530 -2.84 -4.00 -30.61
CA LEU A 530 -2.53 -4.49 -31.94
C LEU A 530 -3.42 -5.68 -32.32
N ASP A 531 -3.58 -6.65 -31.42
CA ASP A 531 -4.41 -7.83 -31.66
C ASP A 531 -5.87 -7.46 -31.92
N GLU A 532 -6.43 -6.52 -31.15
CA GLU A 532 -7.79 -6.03 -31.38
C GLU A 532 -7.93 -5.22 -32.69
N ALA A 533 -6.91 -4.45 -33.07
CA ALA A 533 -6.91 -3.74 -34.35
C ALA A 533 -6.90 -4.71 -35.54
N VAL A 534 -6.15 -5.82 -35.42
CA VAL A 534 -6.12 -6.90 -36.40
C VAL A 534 -7.47 -7.61 -36.46
N GLU A 535 -8.06 -7.96 -35.32
CA GLU A 535 -9.39 -8.59 -35.27
C GLU A 535 -10.49 -7.71 -35.90
N ARG A 536 -10.53 -6.42 -35.56
CA ARG A 536 -11.49 -5.47 -36.15
C ARG A 536 -11.31 -5.38 -37.66
N SER A 537 -10.06 -5.35 -38.13
CA SER A 537 -9.75 -5.34 -39.57
C SER A 537 -10.22 -6.62 -40.26
N LEU A 538 -9.97 -7.79 -39.67
CA LEU A 538 -10.42 -9.09 -40.18
C LEU A 538 -11.95 -9.18 -40.22
N LYS A 539 -12.64 -8.79 -39.15
CA LYS A 539 -14.13 -8.75 -39.10
C LYS A 539 -14.70 -7.82 -40.18
N SER A 540 -14.08 -6.66 -40.41
CA SER A 540 -14.49 -5.72 -41.48
C SER A 540 -14.27 -6.27 -42.90
N ILE A 541 -13.19 -7.03 -43.12
CA ILE A 541 -12.93 -7.67 -44.42
C ILE A 541 -13.93 -8.81 -44.66
N LEU A 542 -14.24 -9.60 -43.63
CA LEU A 542 -15.15 -10.74 -43.72
C LEU A 542 -16.61 -10.32 -43.86
N SER A 543 -17.04 -9.19 -43.28
CA SER A 543 -18.41 -8.67 -43.42
C SER A 543 -18.69 -7.98 -44.76
N LYS A 544 -17.66 -7.72 -45.57
CA LYS A 544 -17.76 -7.16 -46.93
C LYS A 544 -17.84 -8.22 -48.04
N LYS A 545 -17.81 -9.50 -47.69
CA LYS A 545 -18.12 -10.64 -48.57
C LYS A 545 -19.49 -11.19 -48.21
#